data_AF-A0A957NIB3-F1
#
_entry.id   AF-A0A957NIB3-F1
#
_cell.length_a   1.000
_cell.length_b   1.000
_cell.length_c   1.000
_cell.angle_alpha   90.00
_cell.angle_beta   90.00
_cell.angle_gamma   90.00
#
_symmetry.space_group_name_H-M   'P 1'
#
loop_
_entity.id
_entity.type
_entity.pdbx_description
1 polymer ?
#
loop_
_entity_poly.entity_id
_entity_poly.type
_entity_poly.pdbx_seq_one_letter_code
_entity_poly.pdbx_strand_id
1 'polypeptide(L)'
;MSNPEAIFTDNARPAVRGTCPECGTKMFRFGATALHDGMTPPEPKPRPKKKKSEKKASAKEKKKKKASRARRGNLVIVESPAKARTIGKFLGSGYEVRASLGHVRDLLKSRLSVEVEDNFEPTYRVPNEKRETVKELAKAAGRAKEIWLATDPDREGEAIAWHLLEAAEIPPDRVRRVVFHEITPSAVADAFAHPRDLDMNLVDAQQARRILDRLVGFQLSPLLWKKVRGRLSAGRVQSVALRMIVEREREVRDFV
;
A
#
# COMPACT_ATOMS: atom_id res chain seq x y z
N MET A 1 -46.39 -30.90 -10.57
CA MET A 1 -46.81 -30.07 -9.42
C MET A 1 -48.15 -30.63 -8.98
N SER A 2 -48.29 -31.06 -7.73
CA SER A 2 -49.56 -31.56 -7.19
C SER A 2 -50.38 -30.39 -6.66
N ASN A 3 -51.71 -30.45 -6.82
CA ASN A 3 -52.68 -29.40 -6.47
C ASN A 3 -52.28 -28.00 -6.98
N PRO A 4 -52.19 -27.78 -8.30
CA PRO A 4 -51.86 -26.47 -8.85
C PRO A 4 -53.02 -25.48 -8.67
N GLU A 5 -52.77 -24.39 -7.95
CA GLU A 5 -53.69 -23.27 -7.77
C GLU A 5 -53.17 -22.04 -8.53
N ALA A 6 -54.02 -21.44 -9.35
CA ALA A 6 -53.75 -20.19 -10.04
C ALA A 6 -53.88 -19.02 -9.06
N ILE A 7 -52.85 -18.18 -8.96
CA ILE A 7 -52.85 -16.97 -8.14
C ILE A 7 -52.26 -15.79 -8.89
N PHE A 8 -52.76 -14.59 -8.63
CA PHE A 8 -52.10 -13.35 -9.04
C PHE A 8 -51.22 -12.82 -7.90
N THR A 9 -50.02 -12.37 -8.25
CA THR A 9 -49.17 -11.62 -7.31
C THR A 9 -49.72 -10.21 -7.05
N ASP A 10 -49.25 -9.54 -6.00
CA ASP A 10 -49.64 -8.16 -5.64
C ASP A 10 -49.47 -7.12 -6.76
N ASN A 11 -48.68 -7.44 -7.80
CA ASN A 11 -48.48 -6.61 -8.99
C ASN A 11 -49.26 -7.13 -10.21
N ALA A 12 -50.36 -7.86 -9.99
CA ALA A 12 -51.23 -8.43 -11.01
C ALA A 12 -50.56 -9.41 -12.00
N ARG A 13 -49.42 -10.03 -11.62
CA ARG A 13 -48.75 -11.03 -12.47
C ARG A 13 -49.27 -12.44 -12.18
N PRO A 14 -49.63 -13.23 -13.20
CA PRO A 14 -50.11 -14.60 -13.03
C PRO A 14 -48.98 -15.53 -12.58
N ALA A 15 -49.31 -16.42 -11.65
CA ALA A 15 -48.42 -17.44 -11.13
C ALA A 15 -49.21 -18.65 -10.65
N VAL A 16 -48.56 -19.80 -10.62
CA VAL A 16 -49.14 -21.05 -10.10
C VAL A 16 -48.39 -21.44 -8.85
N ARG A 17 -49.14 -21.70 -7.78
CA ARG A 17 -48.63 -22.30 -6.55
C ARG A 17 -49.08 -23.76 -6.51
N GLY A 18 -48.26 -24.63 -5.97
CA GLY A 18 -48.63 -26.02 -5.72
C GLY A 18 -47.57 -26.69 -4.87
N THR A 19 -47.64 -28.00 -4.72
CA THR A 19 -46.66 -28.78 -3.95
C THR A 19 -45.90 -29.75 -4.83
N CYS A 20 -44.68 -30.08 -4.42
CA CYS A 20 -43.89 -31.11 -5.08
C CYS A 20 -44.47 -32.51 -4.73
N PRO A 21 -44.80 -33.36 -5.73
CA PRO A 21 -45.35 -34.70 -5.48
C PRO A 21 -44.40 -35.63 -4.73
N GLU A 22 -43.08 -35.46 -4.87
CA GLU A 22 -42.10 -36.36 -4.23
C GLU A 22 -41.73 -35.93 -2.80
N CYS A 23 -41.59 -34.62 -2.56
CA CYS A 23 -41.03 -34.12 -1.30
C CYS A 23 -41.94 -33.14 -0.55
N GLY A 24 -43.16 -32.89 -1.04
CA GLY A 24 -44.15 -32.01 -0.39
C GLY A 24 -43.80 -30.52 -0.35
N THR A 25 -42.63 -30.11 -0.87
CA THR A 25 -42.18 -28.72 -0.84
C THR A 25 -43.11 -27.80 -1.63
N LYS A 26 -43.48 -26.64 -1.07
CA LYS A 26 -44.29 -25.63 -1.76
C LYS A 26 -43.50 -25.06 -2.93
N MET A 27 -44.04 -25.21 -4.13
CA MET A 27 -43.47 -24.70 -5.36
C MET A 27 -44.26 -23.48 -5.85
N PHE A 28 -43.56 -22.57 -6.52
CA PHE A 28 -44.12 -21.35 -7.06
C PHE A 28 -43.52 -21.09 -8.43
N ARG A 29 -44.36 -20.96 -9.47
CA ARG A 29 -43.90 -20.76 -10.84
C ARG A 29 -44.65 -19.60 -11.48
N PHE A 30 -43.90 -18.66 -12.06
CA PHE A 30 -44.49 -17.56 -12.82
C PHE A 30 -44.98 -18.04 -14.19
N GLY A 31 -46.13 -17.52 -14.64
CA GLY A 31 -46.70 -17.80 -15.94
C GLY A 31 -48.22 -17.93 -15.91
N ALA A 32 -48.88 -17.53 -17.00
CA ALA A 32 -50.29 -17.79 -17.22
C ALA A 32 -50.49 -19.27 -17.61
N THR A 33 -51.53 -19.87 -17.06
CA THR A 33 -51.98 -21.23 -17.38
C THR A 33 -53.48 -21.20 -17.63
N ALA A 34 -54.06 -22.23 -18.24
CA ALA A 34 -55.50 -22.35 -18.48
C ALA A 34 -56.35 -22.20 -17.19
N LEU A 35 -55.77 -22.44 -16.01
CA LEU A 35 -56.41 -22.21 -14.71
C LEU A 35 -56.64 -20.73 -14.37
N HIS A 36 -56.11 -19.81 -15.17
CA HIS A 36 -56.35 -18.37 -15.04
C HIS A 36 -57.52 -17.88 -15.93
N ASP A 37 -58.08 -18.75 -16.79
CA ASP A 37 -59.19 -18.38 -17.66
C ASP A 37 -60.44 -18.09 -16.81
N GLY A 38 -60.98 -16.88 -16.94
CA GLY A 38 -62.12 -16.39 -16.15
C GLY A 38 -61.76 -15.72 -14.81
N MET A 39 -60.49 -15.65 -14.44
CA MET A 39 -60.04 -14.88 -13.28
C MET A 39 -59.68 -13.44 -13.67
N THR A 40 -60.21 -12.45 -12.96
CA THR A 40 -59.81 -11.05 -13.13
C THR A 40 -58.56 -10.75 -12.29
N PRO A 41 -57.48 -10.20 -12.90
CA PRO A 41 -56.31 -9.79 -12.15
C PRO A 41 -56.68 -8.67 -11.15
N PRO A 42 -56.13 -8.68 -9.92
CA PRO A 42 -56.33 -7.60 -8.97
C PRO A 42 -55.69 -6.30 -9.49
N GLU A 43 -56.29 -5.15 -9.20
CA GLU A 43 -55.70 -3.87 -9.57
C GLU A 43 -54.29 -3.73 -8.97
N PRO A 44 -53.26 -3.43 -9.77
CA PRO A 44 -51.91 -3.29 -9.26
C PRO A 44 -51.86 -2.13 -8.27
N LYS A 45 -51.51 -2.42 -7.01
CA LYS A 45 -51.35 -1.37 -5.99
C LYS A 45 -50.38 -0.30 -6.50
N PRO A 46 -50.73 1.00 -6.43
CA PRO A 46 -49.83 2.06 -6.86
C PRO A 46 -48.54 1.94 -6.06
N ARG A 47 -47.43 1.68 -6.75
CA ARG A 47 -46.10 1.69 -6.13
C ARG A 47 -45.96 3.03 -5.41
N PRO A 48 -45.59 3.09 -4.12
CA PRO A 48 -45.30 4.36 -3.49
C PRO A 48 -44.24 5.04 -4.34
N LYS A 49 -44.59 6.19 -4.94
CA LYS A 49 -43.64 7.07 -5.61
C LYS A 49 -42.56 7.33 -4.56
N LYS A 50 -41.40 6.67 -4.70
CA LYS A 50 -40.23 6.95 -3.87
C LYS A 50 -39.99 8.45 -4.01
N LYS A 51 -40.41 9.23 -3.00
CA LYS A 51 -39.95 10.61 -2.83
C LYS A 51 -38.44 10.54 -2.94
N LYS A 52 -37.93 11.06 -4.06
CA LYS A 52 -36.52 11.09 -4.40
C LYS A 52 -35.80 11.83 -3.27
N SER A 53 -35.22 11.05 -2.37
CA SER A 53 -33.82 11.15 -1.96
C SER A 53 -33.24 12.48 -1.44
N GLU A 54 -34.02 13.47 -0.97
CA GLU A 54 -33.44 14.57 -0.16
C GLU A 54 -32.93 14.05 1.21
N LYS A 55 -33.59 13.04 1.78
CA LYS A 55 -33.11 12.34 3.00
C LYS A 55 -31.93 11.39 2.76
N LYS A 56 -31.72 10.91 1.53
CA LYS A 56 -30.56 10.05 1.19
C LYS A 56 -29.32 10.86 0.79
N ALA A 57 -29.49 12.03 0.16
CA ALA A 57 -28.39 12.97 -0.06
C ALA A 57 -27.86 13.46 1.30
N SER A 58 -28.73 13.92 2.20
CA SER A 58 -28.32 14.36 3.54
C SER A 58 -27.74 13.25 4.42
N ALA A 59 -28.19 11.99 4.33
CA ALA A 59 -27.57 10.87 5.06
C ALA A 59 -26.23 10.43 4.45
N LYS A 60 -26.10 10.38 3.12
CA LYS A 60 -24.86 10.01 2.42
C LYS A 60 -23.82 11.12 2.55
N GLU A 61 -24.24 12.39 2.53
CA GLU A 61 -23.43 13.57 2.78
C GLU A 61 -23.13 13.75 4.27
N LYS A 62 -24.03 13.40 5.21
CA LYS A 62 -23.71 13.30 6.65
C LYS A 62 -22.80 12.12 6.97
N LYS A 63 -22.84 11.00 6.23
CA LYS A 63 -21.89 9.88 6.36
C LYS A 63 -20.53 10.24 5.74
N LYS A 64 -20.51 10.96 4.61
CA LYS A 64 -19.29 11.50 3.99
C LYS A 64 -18.69 12.63 4.84
N LYS A 65 -19.52 13.48 5.46
CA LYS A 65 -19.13 14.51 6.43
C LYS A 65 -18.74 13.94 7.80
N LYS A 66 -19.32 12.81 8.27
CA LYS A 66 -18.85 12.07 9.47
C LYS A 66 -17.57 11.29 9.21
N ALA A 67 -17.37 10.75 8.01
CA ALA A 67 -16.12 10.14 7.58
C ALA A 67 -15.03 11.21 7.29
N SER A 68 -15.39 12.41 6.84
CA SER A 68 -14.46 13.54 6.73
C SER A 68 -14.22 14.27 8.05
N ARG A 69 -15.10 14.07 9.05
CA ARG A 69 -14.86 14.40 10.47
C ARG A 69 -14.23 13.23 11.23
N ALA A 70 -13.87 12.13 10.56
CA ALA A 70 -13.17 11.02 11.19
C ALA A 70 -11.74 11.46 11.50
N ARG A 71 -11.64 12.18 12.63
CA ARG A 71 -10.50 12.45 13.50
C ARG A 71 -9.28 13.03 12.78
N ARG A 72 -8.68 14.07 13.35
CA ARG A 72 -7.28 14.42 13.09
C ARG A 72 -6.40 13.28 13.61
N GLY A 73 -6.44 12.14 12.93
CA GLY A 73 -5.75 10.92 13.29
C GLY A 73 -4.26 11.08 13.02
N ASN A 74 -3.48 10.26 13.70
CA ASN A 74 -2.04 10.20 13.49
C ASN A 74 -1.77 9.34 12.25
N LEU A 75 -0.79 9.74 11.43
CA LEU A 75 -0.35 8.96 10.28
C LEU A 75 0.86 8.13 10.71
N VAL A 76 0.83 6.83 10.44
CA VAL A 76 1.99 5.95 10.61
C VAL A 76 2.45 5.52 9.22
N ILE A 77 3.73 5.72 8.94
CA ILE A 77 4.33 5.29 7.68
C ILE A 77 5.34 4.18 7.96
N VAL A 78 5.15 3.06 7.28
CA VAL A 78 6.03 1.89 7.35
C VAL A 78 6.59 1.59 5.97
N GLU A 79 7.61 0.73 5.89
CA GLU A 79 8.22 0.39 4.61
C GLU A 79 7.33 -0.53 3.74
N SER A 80 6.75 -1.57 4.34
CA SER A 80 6.07 -2.66 3.61
C SER A 80 4.57 -2.78 3.92
N PRO A 81 3.74 -3.22 2.95
CA PRO A 81 2.30 -3.41 3.18
C PRO A 81 1.99 -4.45 4.26
N ALA A 82 2.85 -5.46 4.41
CA ALA A 82 2.70 -6.50 5.43
C ALA A 82 2.81 -5.88 6.84
N LYS A 83 3.85 -5.08 7.08
CA LYS A 83 4.00 -4.33 8.34
C LYS A 83 2.82 -3.41 8.60
N ALA A 84 2.32 -2.73 7.55
CA ALA A 84 1.18 -1.81 7.68
C ALA A 84 -0.08 -2.52 8.20
N ARG A 85 -0.35 -3.73 7.69
CA ARG A 85 -1.48 -4.55 8.13
C ARG A 85 -1.31 -5.02 9.58
N THR A 86 -0.11 -5.44 9.98
CA THR A 86 0.14 -5.94 11.33
C THR A 86 0.09 -4.81 12.36
N ILE A 87 0.80 -3.71 12.12
CA ILE A 87 0.84 -2.55 13.02
C ILE A 87 -0.54 -1.89 13.10
N GLY A 88 -1.28 -1.81 12.00
CA GLY A 88 -2.65 -1.30 11.99
C GLY A 88 -3.61 -2.10 12.89
N LYS A 89 -3.39 -3.41 13.08
CA LYS A 89 -4.18 -4.23 14.02
C LYS A 89 -3.88 -3.86 15.47
N PHE A 90 -2.64 -3.51 15.80
CA PHE A 90 -2.23 -3.20 17.17
C PHE A 90 -2.61 -1.78 17.58
N LEU A 91 -2.46 -0.79 16.68
CA LEU A 91 -2.74 0.62 16.97
C LEU A 91 -4.22 1.01 16.91
N GLY A 92 -5.04 0.23 16.19
CA GLY A 92 -6.48 0.43 16.09
C GLY A 92 -6.90 1.69 15.31
N SER A 93 -8.14 2.13 15.52
CA SER A 93 -8.80 3.17 14.70
C SER A 93 -8.29 4.61 14.88
N GLY A 94 -7.34 4.85 15.79
CA GLY A 94 -6.74 6.17 16.03
C GLY A 94 -5.65 6.56 15.03
N TYR A 95 -5.12 5.57 14.30
CA TYR A 95 -3.99 5.71 13.39
C TYR A 95 -4.37 5.32 11.96
N GLU A 96 -3.96 6.15 10.99
CA GLU A 96 -3.96 5.77 9.58
C GLU A 96 -2.58 5.19 9.27
N VAL A 97 -2.49 3.89 8.95
CA VAL A 97 -1.20 3.23 8.63
C VAL A 97 -1.04 3.09 7.12
N ARG A 98 0.05 3.62 6.58
CA ARG A 98 0.41 3.61 5.14
C ARG A 98 1.79 3.02 4.91
N ALA A 99 2.02 2.46 3.74
CA ALA A 99 3.32 1.90 3.35
C ALA A 99 4.00 2.78 2.29
N SER A 100 5.31 3.02 2.43
CA SER A 100 6.14 3.73 1.43
C SER A 100 6.52 2.87 0.23
N LEU A 101 6.39 1.54 0.37
CA LEU A 101 6.83 0.54 -0.61
C LEU A 101 8.36 0.60 -0.84
N GLY A 102 9.14 0.76 0.23
CA GLY A 102 10.60 0.88 0.17
C GLY A 102 11.08 2.31 -0.05
N HIS A 103 12.21 2.45 -0.77
CA HIS A 103 12.81 3.73 -1.14
C HIS A 103 11.89 4.54 -2.06
N VAL A 104 11.71 5.83 -1.74
CA VAL A 104 10.85 6.77 -2.49
C VAL A 104 11.65 7.72 -3.39
N ARG A 105 12.94 7.90 -3.11
CA ARG A 105 13.89 8.68 -3.90
C ARG A 105 15.09 7.80 -4.25
N ASP A 106 15.72 8.07 -5.39
CA ASP A 106 17.00 7.46 -5.77
C ASP A 106 17.81 8.44 -6.63
N LEU A 107 19.10 8.17 -6.78
CA LEU A 107 20.00 8.88 -7.68
C LEU A 107 19.59 8.65 -9.14
N LEU A 108 19.71 9.66 -10.02
CA LEU A 108 19.33 9.50 -11.42
C LEU A 108 20.17 8.41 -12.09
N LYS A 109 19.54 7.54 -12.88
CA LYS A 109 20.22 6.41 -13.53
C LYS A 109 21.10 6.83 -14.71
N SER A 110 20.79 7.96 -15.36
CA SER A 110 21.43 8.39 -16.61
C SER A 110 22.72 9.18 -16.43
N ARG A 111 23.01 9.65 -15.21
CA ARG A 111 24.17 10.50 -14.90
C ARG A 111 24.74 10.10 -13.55
N LEU A 112 25.97 10.52 -13.25
CA LEU A 112 26.61 10.23 -11.96
C LEU A 112 25.73 10.63 -10.78
N SER A 113 25.09 11.81 -10.86
CA SER A 113 24.14 12.33 -9.87
C SER A 113 24.77 12.60 -8.50
N VAL A 114 26.08 12.82 -8.49
CA VAL A 114 26.89 13.15 -7.32
C VAL A 114 27.88 14.21 -7.78
N GLU A 115 27.83 15.39 -7.18
CA GLU A 115 28.75 16.50 -7.49
C GLU A 115 30.04 16.33 -6.69
N VAL A 116 31.07 15.75 -7.32
CA VAL A 116 32.33 15.39 -6.63
C VAL A 116 33.11 16.64 -6.18
N GLU A 117 33.00 17.74 -6.92
CA GLU A 117 33.66 19.01 -6.60
C GLU A 117 32.93 19.81 -5.52
N ASP A 118 31.67 19.46 -5.22
CA ASP A 118 30.84 20.15 -4.23
C ASP A 118 30.43 19.18 -3.11
N ASN A 119 31.42 18.78 -2.30
CA ASN A 119 31.25 17.93 -1.11
C ASN A 119 30.42 16.63 -1.34
N PHE A 120 30.49 16.07 -2.54
CA PHE A 120 29.73 14.89 -2.95
C PHE A 120 28.20 15.07 -2.89
N GLU A 121 27.69 16.28 -3.13
CA GLU A 121 26.26 16.55 -3.04
C GLU A 121 25.46 15.64 -4.00
N PRO A 122 24.54 14.80 -3.47
CA PRO A 122 23.77 13.87 -4.29
C PRO A 122 22.50 14.52 -4.85
N THR A 123 22.28 14.36 -6.16
CA THR A 123 21.01 14.73 -6.78
C THR A 123 20.04 13.54 -6.77
N TYR A 124 19.03 13.62 -5.91
CA TYR A 124 17.96 12.62 -5.84
C TYR A 124 16.74 13.02 -6.67
N ARG A 125 16.06 12.01 -7.20
CA ARG A 125 14.78 12.15 -7.90
C ARG A 125 13.79 11.11 -7.38
N VAL A 126 12.51 11.48 -7.34
CA VAL A 126 11.41 10.52 -7.15
C VAL A 126 11.18 9.75 -8.46
N PRO A 127 11.38 8.42 -8.49
CA PRO A 127 11.08 7.59 -9.66
C PRO A 127 9.62 7.73 -10.08
N ASN A 128 9.34 7.67 -11.39
CA ASN A 128 7.98 7.91 -11.90
C ASN A 128 6.93 6.98 -11.27
N GLU A 129 7.30 5.72 -11.04
CA GLU A 129 6.46 4.71 -10.39
C GLU A 129 6.12 5.02 -8.93
N LYS A 130 6.94 5.83 -8.23
CA LYS A 130 6.75 6.20 -6.82
C LYS A 130 6.04 7.54 -6.64
N ARG A 131 5.86 8.33 -7.71
CA ARG A 131 5.26 9.68 -7.63
C ARG A 131 3.85 9.66 -7.05
N GLU A 132 3.03 8.69 -7.46
CA GLU A 132 1.66 8.59 -6.94
C GLU A 132 1.67 8.24 -5.45
N THR A 133 2.52 7.29 -5.03
CA THR A 133 2.69 6.93 -3.62
C THR A 133 3.13 8.11 -2.77
N VAL A 134 4.13 8.89 -3.22
CA VAL A 134 4.59 10.09 -2.51
C VAL A 134 3.47 11.12 -2.41
N LYS A 135 2.72 11.35 -3.49
CA LYS A 135 1.59 12.28 -3.51
C LYS A 135 0.47 11.87 -2.56
N GLU A 136 0.15 10.58 -2.49
CA GLU A 136 -0.83 10.05 -1.53
C GLU A 136 -0.35 10.22 -0.08
N LEU A 137 0.93 9.94 0.19
CA LEU A 137 1.53 10.09 1.51
C LEU A 137 1.58 11.56 1.94
N ALA A 138 1.99 12.48 1.06
CA ALA A 138 1.96 13.92 1.31
C ALA A 138 0.53 14.41 1.63
N LYS A 139 -0.47 13.94 0.88
CA LYS A 139 -1.88 14.25 1.15
C LYS A 139 -2.38 13.66 2.48
N ALA A 140 -1.89 12.48 2.89
CA ALA A 140 -2.20 11.92 4.19
C ALA A 140 -1.53 12.72 5.32
N ALA A 141 -0.25 13.06 5.15
CA ALA A 141 0.54 13.87 6.08
C ALA A 141 -0.07 15.26 6.33
N GLY A 142 -0.56 15.91 5.27
CA GLY A 142 -1.25 17.20 5.37
C GLY A 142 -2.57 17.15 6.17
N ARG A 143 -3.20 15.97 6.29
CA ARG A 143 -4.45 15.79 7.07
C ARG A 143 -4.21 15.30 8.49
N ALA A 144 -3.06 14.67 8.74
CA ALA A 144 -2.71 14.08 10.02
C ALA A 144 -2.31 15.15 11.05
N LYS A 145 -2.48 14.88 12.35
CA LYS A 145 -1.96 15.77 13.40
C LYS A 145 -0.45 15.58 13.55
N GLU A 146 -0.06 14.34 13.83
CA GLU A 146 1.33 13.89 13.98
C GLU A 146 1.64 12.78 12.96
N ILE A 147 2.89 12.70 12.56
CA ILE A 147 3.39 11.74 11.57
C ILE A 147 4.45 10.87 12.24
N TRP A 148 4.22 9.56 12.21
CA TRP A 148 5.02 8.56 12.88
C TRP A 148 5.74 7.72 11.82
N LEU A 149 7.07 7.71 11.86
CA LEU A 149 7.91 6.91 10.96
C LEU A 149 8.31 5.62 11.66
N ALA A 150 7.77 4.51 11.18
CA ALA A 150 7.97 3.16 11.73
C ALA A 150 8.69 2.28 10.69
N THR A 151 9.79 2.79 10.13
CA THR A 151 10.73 2.05 9.29
C THR A 151 11.66 1.19 10.14
N ASP A 152 12.42 0.29 9.51
CA ASP A 152 13.29 -0.65 10.21
C ASP A 152 14.38 0.02 11.05
N PRO A 153 14.85 -0.64 12.13
CA PRO A 153 15.83 -0.10 13.08
C PRO A 153 17.28 -0.12 12.54
N ASP A 154 17.47 0.21 11.27
CA ASP A 154 18.78 0.20 10.61
C ASP A 154 19.00 1.47 9.77
N ARG A 155 20.21 1.60 9.21
CA ARG A 155 20.56 2.77 8.38
C ARG A 155 19.70 2.89 7.11
N GLU A 156 19.23 1.78 6.56
CA GLU A 156 18.37 1.81 5.36
C GLU A 156 16.99 2.35 5.72
N GLY A 157 16.41 1.87 6.83
CA GLY A 157 15.16 2.36 7.37
C GLY A 157 15.23 3.85 7.74
N GLU A 158 16.36 4.31 8.28
CA GLU A 158 16.58 5.73 8.58
C GLU A 158 16.67 6.59 7.31
N ALA A 159 17.39 6.13 6.30
CA ALA A 159 17.47 6.81 5.01
C ALA A 159 16.13 6.85 4.28
N ILE A 160 15.32 5.77 4.34
CA ILE A 160 13.96 5.75 3.77
C ILE A 160 13.07 6.77 4.49
N ALA A 161 13.15 6.84 5.82
CA ALA A 161 12.44 7.81 6.62
C ALA A 161 12.82 9.24 6.22
N TRP A 162 14.12 9.55 6.14
CA TRP A 162 14.62 10.85 5.67
C TRP A 162 14.12 11.19 4.26
N HIS A 163 14.33 10.30 3.29
CA HIS A 163 13.92 10.50 1.91
C HIS A 163 12.42 10.76 1.76
N LEU A 164 11.60 10.16 2.61
CA LEU A 164 10.16 10.37 2.63
C LEU A 164 9.78 11.76 3.11
N LEU A 165 10.42 12.25 4.18
CA LEU A 165 10.18 13.60 4.68
C LEU A 165 10.50 14.64 3.62
N GLU A 166 11.67 14.49 3.00
CA GLU A 166 12.11 15.35 1.91
C GLU A 166 11.20 15.27 0.67
N ALA A 167 10.83 14.05 0.24
CA ALA A 167 10.00 13.87 -0.95
C ALA A 167 8.56 14.39 -0.79
N ALA A 168 8.03 14.30 0.43
CA ALA A 168 6.68 14.72 0.76
C ALA A 168 6.60 16.13 1.36
N GLU A 169 7.73 16.84 1.44
CA GLU A 169 7.87 18.19 2.01
C GLU A 169 7.26 18.28 3.43
N ILE A 170 7.49 17.25 4.24
CA ILE A 170 6.95 17.16 5.59
C ILE A 170 7.92 17.87 6.55
N PRO A 171 7.45 18.86 7.34
CA PRO A 171 8.33 19.55 8.26
C PRO A 171 8.67 18.65 9.45
N PRO A 172 9.94 18.68 9.93
CA PRO A 172 10.45 17.72 10.91
C PRO A 172 9.82 17.88 12.31
N ASP A 173 9.27 19.06 12.63
CA ASP A 173 8.61 19.37 13.91
C ASP A 173 7.37 18.49 14.19
N ARG A 174 6.73 17.97 13.14
CA ARG A 174 5.53 17.14 13.22
C ARG A 174 5.82 15.64 13.13
N VAL A 175 7.09 15.27 13.14
CA VAL A 175 7.56 13.90 12.88
C VAL A 175 8.05 13.25 14.17
N ARG A 176 7.72 11.98 14.34
CA ARG A 176 8.19 11.12 15.42
C ARG A 176 8.74 9.84 14.83
N ARG A 177 9.98 9.48 15.16
CA ARG A 177 10.60 8.22 14.74
C ARG A 177 10.33 7.15 15.79
N VAL A 178 9.77 6.03 15.36
CA VAL A 178 9.45 4.86 16.19
C VAL A 178 10.29 3.69 15.77
N VAL A 179 11.00 3.08 16.71
CA VAL A 179 11.91 1.97 16.45
C VAL A 179 11.50 0.79 17.30
N PHE A 180 11.33 -0.37 16.68
CA PHE A 180 11.09 -1.64 17.37
C PHE A 180 11.88 -2.75 16.67
N HIS A 181 12.42 -3.68 17.45
CA HIS A 181 13.18 -4.83 16.93
C HIS A 181 12.29 -6.04 16.66
N GLU A 182 11.07 -6.03 17.19
CA GLU A 182 10.07 -7.08 17.03
C GLU A 182 8.66 -6.50 16.84
N ILE A 183 7.80 -7.24 16.15
CA ILE A 183 6.43 -6.81 15.84
C ILE A 183 5.46 -7.50 16.80
N THR A 184 5.58 -7.19 18.10
CA THR A 184 4.69 -7.66 19.16
C THR A 184 3.81 -6.50 19.68
N PRO A 185 2.61 -6.76 20.23
CA PRO A 185 1.76 -5.69 20.76
C PRO A 185 2.44 -4.85 21.84
N SER A 186 3.23 -5.48 22.73
CA SER A 186 3.97 -4.82 23.79
C SER A 186 5.10 -3.94 23.25
N ALA A 187 5.94 -4.47 22.35
CA ALA A 187 7.06 -3.71 21.78
C ALA A 187 6.57 -2.52 20.94
N VAL A 188 5.48 -2.71 20.18
CA VAL A 188 4.89 -1.61 19.41
C VAL A 188 4.30 -0.54 20.34
N ALA A 189 3.60 -0.92 21.41
CA ALA A 189 3.06 0.05 22.36
C ALA A 189 4.18 0.85 23.06
N ASP A 190 5.24 0.17 23.49
CA ASP A 190 6.39 0.80 24.14
C ASP A 190 7.14 1.75 23.20
N ALA A 191 7.36 1.34 21.94
CA ALA A 191 8.04 2.16 20.94
C ALA A 191 7.25 3.45 20.61
N PHE A 192 5.92 3.40 20.63
CA PHE A 192 5.08 4.59 20.43
C PHE A 192 5.03 5.49 21.67
N ALA A 193 5.30 4.96 22.87
CA ALA A 193 5.43 5.75 24.09
C ALA A 193 6.78 6.49 24.16
N HIS A 194 7.82 5.94 23.55
CA HIS A 194 9.19 6.49 23.56
C HIS A 194 9.71 6.82 22.14
N PRO A 195 9.10 7.77 21.41
CA PRO A 195 9.61 8.19 20.11
C PRO A 195 10.94 8.94 20.25
N ARG A 196 11.74 8.88 19.20
CA ARG A 196 12.95 9.69 19.05
C ARG A 196 12.88 10.57 17.81
N ASP A 197 13.88 11.41 17.65
CA ASP A 197 14.13 12.13 16.40
C ASP A 197 14.91 11.26 15.41
N LEU A 198 14.96 11.71 14.16
CA LEU A 198 15.69 11.04 13.10
C LEU A 198 17.20 11.15 13.35
N ASP A 199 17.92 10.04 13.24
CA ASP A 199 19.38 10.02 13.42
C ASP A 199 20.07 10.31 12.09
N MET A 200 20.53 11.56 11.94
CA MET A 200 21.23 11.99 10.73
C MET A 200 22.55 11.26 10.50
N ASN A 201 23.22 10.74 11.53
CA ASN A 201 24.46 9.97 11.32
C ASN A 201 24.17 8.64 10.59
N LEU A 202 23.04 8.00 10.88
CA LEU A 202 22.63 6.79 10.17
C LEU A 202 22.23 7.09 8.73
N VAL A 203 21.56 8.22 8.51
CA VAL A 203 21.22 8.71 7.16
C VAL A 203 22.49 8.97 6.37
N ASP A 204 23.42 9.76 6.90
CA ASP A 204 24.68 10.12 6.27
C ASP A 204 25.53 8.88 5.98
N ALA A 205 25.57 7.90 6.90
CA ALA A 205 26.26 6.63 6.68
C ALA A 205 25.67 5.83 5.50
N GLN A 206 24.35 5.85 5.33
CA GLN A 206 23.68 5.22 4.20
C GLN A 206 23.96 5.99 2.90
N GLN A 207 23.88 7.32 2.93
CA GLN A 207 24.17 8.18 1.79
C GLN A 207 25.62 8.02 1.32
N ALA A 208 26.58 8.03 2.24
CA ALA A 208 28.00 7.81 1.95
C ALA A 208 28.23 6.45 1.27
N ARG A 209 27.61 5.38 1.79
CA ARG A 209 27.65 4.05 1.14
C ARG A 209 27.07 4.11 -0.28
N ARG A 210 25.92 4.77 -0.46
CA ARG A 210 25.24 4.87 -1.76
C ARG A 210 26.05 5.66 -2.78
N ILE A 211 26.68 6.76 -2.36
CA ILE A 211 27.58 7.59 -3.17
C ILE A 211 28.83 6.80 -3.56
N LEU A 212 29.46 6.12 -2.61
CA LEU A 212 30.64 5.30 -2.88
C LEU A 212 30.35 4.21 -3.93
N ASP A 213 29.25 3.48 -3.76
CA ASP A 213 28.85 2.44 -4.71
C ASP A 213 28.53 3.03 -6.10
N ARG A 214 27.99 4.26 -6.14
CA ARG A 214 27.73 5.00 -7.38
C ARG A 214 29.03 5.39 -8.09
N LEU A 215 30.00 5.96 -7.38
CA LEU A 215 31.28 6.38 -7.94
C LEU A 215 32.02 5.19 -8.55
N VAL A 216 32.16 4.10 -7.78
CA VAL A 216 32.83 2.87 -8.23
C VAL A 216 32.12 2.29 -9.45
N GLY A 217 30.79 2.15 -9.39
CA GLY A 217 30.02 1.56 -10.49
C GLY A 217 30.10 2.39 -11.77
N PHE A 218 29.95 3.71 -11.68
CA PHE A 218 29.91 4.59 -12.84
C PHE A 218 31.28 4.79 -13.49
N GLN A 219 32.36 4.84 -12.70
CA GLN A 219 33.72 5.03 -13.20
C GLN A 219 34.33 3.73 -13.77
N LEU A 220 34.13 2.58 -13.11
CA LEU A 220 34.78 1.33 -13.51
C LEU A 220 34.00 0.52 -14.54
N SER A 221 32.67 0.60 -14.60
CA SER A 221 31.89 -0.21 -15.57
C SER A 221 32.25 0.08 -17.03
N PRO A 222 32.46 1.34 -17.47
CA PRO A 222 32.92 1.63 -18.83
C PRO A 222 34.29 1.01 -19.17
N LEU A 223 35.18 0.89 -18.17
CA LEU A 223 36.47 0.23 -18.35
C LEU A 223 36.29 -1.27 -18.60
N LEU A 224 35.42 -1.92 -17.83
CA LEU A 224 35.08 -3.35 -18.03
C LEU A 224 34.46 -3.59 -19.41
N TRP A 225 33.63 -2.67 -19.91
CA TRP A 225 33.05 -2.79 -21.25
C TRP A 225 34.09 -2.73 -22.35
N LYS A 226 35.11 -1.88 -22.20
CA LYS A 226 36.21 -1.74 -23.15
C LYS A 226 37.19 -2.91 -23.10
N LYS A 227 37.41 -3.52 -21.92
CA LYS A 227 38.49 -4.50 -21.70
C LYS A 227 38.04 -5.96 -21.59
N VAL A 228 36.77 -6.22 -21.28
CA VAL A 228 36.27 -7.58 -21.02
C VAL A 228 35.05 -7.87 -21.88
N ARG A 229 33.90 -7.26 -21.56
CA ARG A 229 32.63 -7.47 -22.29
C ARG A 229 31.66 -6.34 -21.97
N GLY A 230 30.89 -5.91 -22.98
CA GLY A 230 29.80 -4.97 -22.78
C GLY A 230 28.76 -5.49 -21.78
N ARG A 231 28.09 -4.55 -21.09
CA ARG A 231 27.02 -4.79 -20.09
C ARG A 231 27.47 -5.45 -18.78
N LEU A 232 28.78 -5.53 -18.52
CA LEU A 232 29.29 -5.90 -17.19
C LEU A 232 29.16 -4.75 -16.20
N SER A 233 28.91 -5.05 -14.92
CA SER A 233 28.89 -4.05 -13.85
C SER A 233 30.10 -4.21 -12.95
N ALA A 234 30.75 -3.09 -12.62
CA ALA A 234 31.70 -3.03 -11.53
C ALA A 234 30.95 -2.79 -10.21
N GLY A 235 31.30 -3.52 -9.16
CA GLY A 235 30.69 -3.36 -7.85
C GLY A 235 31.72 -3.62 -6.76
N ARG A 236 31.89 -2.65 -5.86
CA ARG A 236 32.89 -2.70 -4.78
C ARG A 236 32.85 -4.00 -3.98
N VAL A 237 31.65 -4.47 -3.60
CA VAL A 237 31.46 -5.72 -2.84
C VAL A 237 31.38 -6.93 -3.78
N GLN A 238 30.67 -6.81 -4.91
CA GLN A 238 30.45 -7.92 -5.84
C GLN A 238 31.74 -8.43 -6.46
N SER A 239 32.66 -7.53 -6.81
CA SER A 239 33.95 -7.89 -7.40
C SER A 239 34.86 -8.65 -6.43
N VAL A 240 34.82 -8.32 -5.13
CA VAL A 240 35.57 -9.07 -4.10
C VAL A 240 34.97 -10.44 -3.87
N ALA A 241 33.63 -10.55 -3.79
CA ALA A 241 32.96 -11.85 -3.64
C ALA A 241 33.26 -12.78 -4.84
N LEU A 242 33.21 -12.25 -6.06
CA LEU A 242 33.58 -13.00 -7.27
C LEU A 242 35.05 -13.43 -7.24
N ARG A 243 35.96 -12.54 -6.79
CA ARG A 243 37.38 -12.85 -6.63
C ARG A 243 37.58 -14.05 -5.70
N MET A 244 36.94 -14.09 -4.53
CA MET A 244 37.07 -15.20 -3.59
C MET A 244 36.67 -16.55 -4.20
N ILE A 245 35.60 -16.57 -5.00
CA ILE A 245 35.15 -17.79 -5.71
C ILE A 245 36.19 -18.21 -6.75
N VAL A 246 36.70 -17.26 -7.54
CA VAL A 246 37.72 -17.53 -8.57
C VAL A 246 39.04 -17.99 -7.95
N GLU A 247 39.45 -17.43 -6.81
CA GLU A 247 40.64 -17.85 -6.08
C GLU A 247 40.51 -19.29 -5.60
N ARG A 248 39.37 -19.65 -4.98
CA ARG A 248 39.11 -21.04 -4.58
C ARG A 248 39.10 -22.00 -5.78
N GLU A 249 38.51 -21.60 -6.90
CA GLU A 249 38.50 -22.43 -8.10
C GLU A 249 39.91 -22.66 -8.67
N ARG A 250 40.80 -21.67 -8.56
CA ARG A 250 42.22 -21.83 -8.94
C ARG A 250 42.95 -22.78 -8.00
N GLU A 251 42.77 -22.63 -6.68
CA GLU A 251 43.32 -23.55 -5.68
C GLU A 251 42.94 -25.00 -5.98
N VAL A 252 41.69 -25.25 -6.37
CA VAL A 252 41.20 -26.61 -6.73
C VAL A 252 41.87 -27.14 -8.00
N ARG A 253 42.10 -26.29 -9.01
CA ARG A 253 42.74 -26.72 -10.27
C ARG A 253 44.24 -26.98 -10.12
N ASP A 254 44.88 -26.25 -9.21
CA ASP A 254 46.32 -26.35 -8.95
C ASP A 254 46.63 -27.45 -7.90
N PHE A 255 45.61 -28.11 -7.35
CA PHE A 255 45.76 -29.21 -6.40
C PHE A 255 46.26 -30.48 -7.12
N VAL A 256 47.44 -30.96 -6.72
CA VAL A 256 48.10 -32.19 -7.22
C VAL A 256 47.84 -33.36 -6.30
#